data_AF-A0A6H1ZVD5-F1
#
_entry.id   AF-A0A6H1ZVD5-F1
#
_cell.length_a   1.000
_cell.length_b   1.000
_cell.length_c   1.000
_cell.angle_alpha   90.00
_cell.angle_beta   90.00
_cell.angle_gamma   90.00
#
_symmetry.space_group_name_H-M   'P 1'
#
loop_
_entity.id
_entity.type
_entity.pdbx_description
1 polymer ?
#
loop_
_entity_poly.entity_id
_entity_poly.type
_entity_poly.pdbx_seq_one_letter_code
_entity_poly.pdbx_strand_id
1 'polypeptide(L)'
;MTENKPDCYQCKWRRPLAGSAHSSCAHPNYAPAANDSLAQAMAIFASVGRTAPQQADCKLNVKGNPRGIRMGWFNWPWSFDPTWLISCDGFDPRVRGGKEGEQ
;
A
#
# COMPACT_ATOMS: atom_id res chain seq x y z
N MET A 1 -17.32 -15.32 -9.52
CA MET A 1 -16.01 -15.04 -10.16
C MET A 1 -15.05 -14.60 -9.07
N THR A 2 -14.47 -15.55 -8.34
CA THR A 2 -13.40 -15.28 -7.37
C THR A 2 -12.07 -15.36 -8.12
N GLU A 3 -11.79 -14.37 -8.95
CA GLU A 3 -10.44 -14.17 -9.45
C GLU A 3 -9.60 -13.69 -8.26
N ASN A 4 -8.52 -14.41 -7.96
CA ASN A 4 -7.71 -14.28 -6.75
C ASN A 4 -7.31 -12.83 -6.48
N LYS A 5 -8.08 -12.14 -5.63
CA LYS A 5 -7.68 -10.85 -5.07
C LYS A 5 -6.34 -11.06 -4.34
N PRO A 6 -5.28 -10.31 -4.69
CA PRO A 6 -4.00 -10.44 -4.01
C PRO A 6 -4.13 -10.07 -2.54
N ASP A 7 -3.68 -10.96 -1.66
CA ASP A 7 -3.73 -10.74 -0.22
C ASP A 7 -2.49 -9.96 0.25
N CYS A 8 -2.61 -8.64 0.40
CA CYS A 8 -1.49 -7.84 0.92
C CYS A 8 -0.97 -8.34 2.27
N TYR A 9 -1.80 -9.00 3.10
CA TYR A 9 -1.34 -9.56 4.37
C TYR A 9 -0.33 -10.70 4.16
N GLN A 10 -0.28 -11.35 3.01
CA GLN A 10 0.76 -12.33 2.68
C GLN A 10 1.87 -11.75 1.79
N CYS A 11 1.81 -10.48 1.41
CA CYS A 11 2.81 -9.87 0.52
C CYS A 11 4.12 -9.55 1.25
N LYS A 12 5.29 -9.82 0.63
CA LYS A 12 6.61 -9.53 1.19
C LYS A 12 6.92 -8.04 1.27
N TRP A 13 6.28 -7.26 0.41
CA TRP A 13 6.42 -5.80 0.38
C TRP A 13 5.54 -5.10 1.41
N ARG A 14 4.66 -5.82 2.11
CA ARG A 14 3.80 -5.21 3.14
C ARG A 14 4.63 -4.85 4.37
N ARG A 15 4.41 -3.65 4.89
CA ARG A 15 4.83 -3.25 6.24
C ARG A 15 3.60 -2.88 7.09
N PRO A 16 3.59 -3.24 8.38
CA PRO A 16 2.56 -2.77 9.29
C PRO A 16 2.80 -1.29 9.65
N LEU A 17 1.73 -0.52 9.85
CA LEU A 17 1.82 0.80 10.47
C LEU A 17 1.61 0.66 11.97
N ALA A 18 2.58 1.11 12.78
CA ALA A 18 2.45 1.09 14.22
C ALA A 18 1.22 1.90 14.68
N GLY A 19 0.40 1.31 15.56
CA GLY A 19 -0.81 1.94 16.08
C GLY A 19 -1.99 2.01 15.10
N SER A 20 -1.91 1.35 13.94
CA SER A 20 -2.99 1.30 12.95
C SER A 20 -3.21 -0.13 12.42
N ALA A 21 -4.46 -0.46 12.06
CA ALA A 21 -4.77 -1.67 11.31
C ALA A 21 -4.34 -1.59 9.84
N HIS A 22 -3.95 -0.39 9.37
CA HIS A 22 -3.54 -0.16 8.00
C HIS A 22 -2.15 -0.75 7.71
N SER A 23 -1.89 -0.91 6.42
CA SER A 23 -0.64 -1.38 5.85
C SER A 23 0.01 -0.29 5.01
N SER A 24 1.33 -0.32 4.89
CA SER A 24 2.06 0.36 3.83
C SER A 24 2.68 -0.67 2.89
N CYS A 25 2.90 -0.26 1.65
CA CYS A 25 3.64 -1.03 0.67
C CYS A 25 5.09 -0.55 0.68
N ALA A 26 6.07 -1.41 0.40
CA ALA A 26 7.51 -1.10 0.24
C ALA A 26 8.07 -1.59 -1.11
N HIS A 27 7.19 -1.86 -2.08
CA HIS A 27 7.54 -2.36 -3.40
C HIS A 27 8.42 -1.36 -4.20
N PRO A 28 9.55 -1.79 -4.79
CA PRO A 28 10.48 -0.90 -5.49
C PRO A 28 9.87 -0.20 -6.71
N ASN A 29 8.92 -0.84 -7.40
CA ASN A 29 8.27 -0.27 -8.59
C ASN A 29 7.29 0.91 -8.34
N TYR A 30 7.08 1.35 -7.08
CA TYR A 30 6.45 2.65 -6.79
C TYR A 30 7.44 3.70 -6.26
N ALA A 31 8.73 3.36 -6.15
CA ALA A 31 9.78 4.19 -5.56
C ALA A 31 9.89 5.64 -6.11
N PRO A 32 9.51 5.99 -7.36
CA PRO A 32 9.50 7.39 -7.77
C PRO A 32 8.59 8.27 -6.90
N ALA A 33 7.43 7.77 -6.49
CA ALA A 33 6.53 8.47 -5.57
C ALA A 33 6.99 8.38 -4.10
N ALA A 34 7.79 7.37 -3.75
CA ALA A 34 8.33 7.21 -2.41
C ALA A 34 9.48 8.20 -2.12
N ASN A 35 10.26 8.56 -3.14
CA ASN A 35 11.42 9.45 -3.00
C ASN A 35 11.10 10.92 -3.27
N ASP A 36 9.87 11.23 -3.71
CA ASP A 36 9.40 12.61 -3.82
C ASP A 36 8.98 13.14 -2.44
N SER A 37 9.69 14.15 -1.95
CA SER A 37 9.45 14.77 -0.64
C SER A 37 8.09 15.45 -0.56
N LEU A 38 7.58 16.01 -1.67
CA LEU A 38 6.26 16.61 -1.73
C LEU A 38 5.17 15.55 -1.65
N ALA A 39 5.33 14.44 -2.39
CA ALA A 39 4.39 13.32 -2.34
C ALA A 39 4.30 12.73 -0.92
N GLN A 40 5.44 12.58 -0.23
CA GLN A 40 5.48 12.12 1.16
C GLN A 40 4.76 13.08 2.11
N ALA A 41 5.01 14.39 1.99
CA ALA A 41 4.33 15.40 2.82
C ALA A 41 2.81 15.38 2.58
N MET A 42 2.38 15.30 1.32
CA MET A 42 0.97 15.21 0.96
C MET A 42 0.32 13.92 1.47
N ALA A 43 1.04 12.80 1.47
CA ALA A 43 0.55 11.54 2.04
C ALA A 43 0.34 11.60 3.56
N ILE A 44 1.19 12.32 4.28
CA ILE A 44 1.02 12.58 5.73
C ILE A 44 -0.27 13.38 5.94
N PHE A 45 -0.45 14.50 5.22
CA PHE A 45 -1.68 15.30 5.31
C PHE A 45 -2.92 14.50 4.91
N ALA A 46 -2.82 13.62 3.90
CA ALA A 46 -3.93 12.77 3.47
C ALA A 46 -4.34 11.79 4.56
N SER A 47 -3.36 11.20 5.25
CA SER A 47 -3.58 10.21 6.32
C SER A 47 -4.28 10.80 7.55
N VAL A 48 -4.21 12.12 7.76
CA VAL A 48 -4.94 12.86 8.80
C VAL A 48 -6.15 13.65 8.27
N GLY A 49 -6.59 13.37 7.04
CA GLY A 49 -7.79 13.96 6.44
C GLY A 49 -7.67 15.45 6.10
N ARG A 50 -6.45 15.97 5.92
CA ARG A 50 -6.18 17.38 5.55
C ARG A 50 -6.12 17.61 4.05
N THR A 51 -5.93 16.54 3.27
CA THR A 51 -6.02 16.53 1.81
C THR A 51 -6.67 15.22 1.36
N ALA A 52 -7.08 15.17 0.10
CA ALA A 52 -7.63 13.96 -0.50
C ALA A 52 -6.59 12.81 -0.49
N PRO A 53 -7.03 11.57 -0.26
CA PRO A 53 -6.17 10.40 -0.34
C PRO A 53 -5.52 10.31 -1.71
N GLN A 54 -4.23 10.06 -1.70
CA GLN A 54 -3.40 10.01 -2.89
C GLN A 54 -3.24 8.55 -3.30
N GLN A 55 -3.33 8.28 -4.60
CA GLN A 55 -2.89 7.01 -5.16
C GLN A 55 -1.63 7.32 -5.93
N ALA A 56 -0.50 6.76 -5.51
CA ALA A 56 0.75 6.99 -6.22
C ALA A 56 0.64 6.48 -7.66
N ASP A 57 0.87 7.39 -8.62
CA ASP A 57 1.09 7.00 -10.01
C ASP A 57 2.40 6.23 -10.09
N CYS A 58 2.32 4.97 -10.50
CA CYS A 58 3.47 4.09 -10.54
C CYS A 58 3.29 3.01 -11.62
N LYS A 59 4.37 2.25 -11.86
CA LYS A 59 4.36 1.14 -12.82
C LYS A 59 3.51 -0.06 -12.39
N LEU A 60 2.85 0.01 -11.22
CA LEU A 60 1.99 -1.06 -10.70
C LEU A 60 0.52 -0.69 -10.89
N ASN A 61 -0.27 -1.63 -11.39
CA ASN A 61 -1.71 -1.46 -11.53
C ASN A 61 -2.42 -1.69 -10.20
N VAL A 62 -2.35 -0.72 -9.30
CA VAL A 62 -3.02 -0.78 -8.00
C VAL A 62 -4.37 -0.07 -8.10
N LYS A 63 -5.46 -0.82 -7.91
CA LYS A 63 -6.81 -0.27 -7.89
C LYS A 63 -7.41 -0.41 -6.51
N GLY A 64 -7.85 0.71 -5.96
CA GLY A 64 -8.60 0.79 -4.70
C GLY A 64 -10.09 0.92 -4.96
N ASN A 65 -10.90 0.43 -4.02
CA ASN A 65 -12.33 0.66 -4.04
C ASN A 65 -12.65 2.17 -3.86
N PRO A 66 -13.47 2.78 -4.74
CA PRO A 66 -13.77 4.21 -4.67
C PRO A 66 -14.31 4.69 -3.32
N ARG A 67 -15.08 3.84 -2.62
CA ARG A 67 -15.58 4.15 -1.27
C ARG A 67 -14.43 4.19 -0.27
N GLY A 68 -13.55 3.20 -0.29
CA GLY A 68 -12.39 3.12 0.59
C GLY A 68 -11.44 4.29 0.39
N ILE A 69 -11.21 4.68 -0.87
CA ILE A 69 -10.43 5.88 -1.22
C ILE A 69 -11.13 7.11 -0.66
N ARG A 70 -12.39 7.39 -1.02
CA ARG A 70 -13.07 8.62 -0.58
C ARG A 70 -13.13 8.79 0.95
N MET A 71 -13.19 7.70 1.70
CA MET A 71 -13.21 7.72 3.16
C MET A 71 -11.81 7.81 3.81
N GLY A 72 -10.73 7.85 3.01
CA GLY A 72 -9.36 7.89 3.51
C GLY A 72 -8.82 6.54 4.00
N TRP A 73 -9.58 5.45 3.82
CA TRP A 73 -9.19 4.10 4.26
C TRP A 73 -8.22 3.42 3.29
N PHE A 74 -8.07 3.95 2.06
CA PHE A 74 -7.17 3.41 1.06
C PHE A 74 -6.30 4.51 0.44
N ASN A 75 -5.23 4.89 1.15
CA ASN A 75 -4.20 5.84 0.73
C ASN A 75 -2.90 5.10 0.39
N TRP A 76 -2.92 4.35 -0.71
CA TRP A 76 -1.78 3.52 -1.14
C TRP A 76 -0.69 4.39 -1.81
N PRO A 77 0.61 4.17 -1.55
CA PRO A 77 1.23 3.05 -0.81
C PRO A 77 1.44 3.31 0.69
N TRP A 78 1.10 4.49 1.20
CA TRP A 78 1.55 4.95 2.52
C TRP A 78 0.71 4.43 3.69
N SER A 79 -0.62 4.41 3.56
CA SER A 79 -1.55 3.99 4.61
C SER A 79 -2.86 3.50 4.01
N PHE A 80 -3.04 2.20 3.90
CA PHE A 80 -4.26 1.63 3.33
C PHE A 80 -4.69 0.37 4.06
N ASP A 81 -5.99 0.16 4.17
CA ASP A 81 -6.58 -1.11 4.58
C ASP A 81 -6.70 -2.04 3.35
N PRO A 82 -5.99 -3.18 3.32
CA PRO A 82 -6.03 -4.16 2.23
C PRO A 82 -7.43 -4.67 1.85
N THR A 83 -8.41 -4.55 2.76
CA THR A 83 -9.82 -4.89 2.49
C THR A 83 -10.37 -4.09 1.31
N TRP A 84 -9.91 -2.85 1.12
CA TRP A 84 -10.35 -1.97 0.03
C TRP A 84 -9.56 -2.14 -1.28
N LEU A 85 -8.57 -3.03 -1.33
CA LEU A 85 -7.87 -3.34 -2.57
C LEU A 85 -8.80 -4.10 -3.54
N ILE A 86 -8.79 -3.70 -4.82
CA ILE A 86 -9.45 -4.40 -5.92
C ILE A 86 -8.45 -5.23 -6.72
N SER A 87 -7.32 -4.63 -7.14
CA SER A 87 -6.27 -5.32 -7.90
C SER A 87 -4.89 -4.76 -7.60
N CYS A 88 -3.84 -5.57 -7.76
CA CYS A 88 -2.44 -5.18 -7.63
C CYS A 88 -1.54 -6.15 -8.39
N ASP A 89 -0.73 -5.64 -9.32
CA ASP A 89 0.23 -6.44 -10.09
C ASP A 89 1.58 -6.63 -9.37
N GLY A 90 1.78 -5.95 -8.24
CA GLY A 90 3.00 -6.02 -7.43
C GLY A 90 2.94 -7.01 -6.27
N PHE A 91 1.99 -7.95 -6.28
CA PHE A 91 1.89 -8.95 -5.23
C PHE A 91 3.03 -9.97 -5.35
N ASP A 92 3.74 -10.17 -4.24
CA ASP A 92 4.80 -11.18 -4.15
C ASP A 92 4.70 -11.86 -2.78
N PRO A 93 4.42 -13.18 -2.72
CA PRO A 93 4.14 -13.87 -1.46
C PRO A 93 5.36 -13.94 -0.54
N ARG A 94 5.14 -13.81 0.76
CA ARG A 94 6.16 -14.07 1.79
C ARG A 94 6.52 -15.55 1.79
N VAL A 95 7.80 -15.85 1.62
CA VAL A 95 8.32 -17.20 1.78
C VAL A 95 8.16 -17.60 3.26
N ARG A 96 7.29 -18.58 3.55
CA ARG A 96 7.18 -19.14 4.90
C ARG A 96 8.31 -20.16 5.09
N GLY A 97 9.37 -19.75 5.79
CA GLY A 97 10.41 -20.66 6.29
C GLY A 97 11.73 -20.58 5.54
N GLY A 98 12.58 -19.65 5.96
CA GLY A 98 14.00 -19.58 5.63
C GLY A 98 14.59 -18.41 6.41
N LYS A 99 15.50 -18.68 7.34
CA LYS A 99 16.15 -17.67 8.20
C LYS A 99 16.71 -16.54 7.32
N GLU A 100 16.19 -15.32 7.46
CA GLU A 100 16.82 -14.13 6.87
C GLU A 100 18.03 -13.78 7.72
N GLY A 101 19.20 -13.80 7.06
CA GLY A 101 20.50 -13.58 7.65
C GLY A 101 20.66 -12.17 8.21
N GLU A 102 21.14 -12.15 9.44
CA GLU A 102 22.01 -11.16 10.03
C GLU A 102 23.12 -10.72 9.05
N GLN A 103 23.26 -9.41 8.87
CA GLN A 103 24.52 -8.73 8.54
C GLN A 103 24.60 -7.47 9.39
#